data_AF-A0AAE1YEQ9-F1
#
_entry.id   AF-A0AAE1YEQ9-F1
#
_cell.length_a   1.000
_cell.length_b   1.000
_cell.length_c   1.000
_cell.angle_alpha   90.00
_cell.angle_beta   90.00
_cell.angle_gamma   90.00
#
_symmetry.space_group_name_H-M   'P 1'
#
loop_
_entity.id
_entity.type
_entity.pdbx_description
1 polymer ?
#
loop_
_entity_poly.entity_id
_entity_poly.type
_entity_poly.pdbx_seq_one_letter_code
_entity_poly.pdbx_strand_id
1 'polypeptide(L)'
;MECLQKFRNVPGLVVNTAKSDIFTAGIQNNELDSILARTKFSRGEMPVRYLGIPLSAKQLSIADFSLLVDRIENCICKWRTKFFSFTGRLELIRSVIQGVECFWPSLPTSSDGGNLPSKEEGGLGIRHIQSWNVALLARVLWNIHRKADTMWVQWINDVYLRGISIWDWQPNKGDSPLLQRLVEIHNRVVIAFGSSKAAIQRMAGWSDIQGLETSKAYEYFS
;
A
#
# COMPACT_ATOMS: atom_id res chain seq x y z
N MET A 1 36.51 -3.04 -10.97
CA MET A 1 36.22 -4.32 -10.29
C MET A 1 36.87 -4.45 -8.92
N GLU A 2 37.87 -3.61 -8.58
CA GLU A 2 38.56 -3.64 -7.28
C GLU A 2 37.60 -3.46 -6.09
N CYS A 3 36.58 -2.60 -6.20
CA CYS A 3 35.59 -2.40 -5.14
C CYS A 3 34.74 -3.65 -4.86
N LEU A 4 34.33 -4.40 -5.89
CA LEU A 4 33.57 -5.65 -5.72
C LEU A 4 34.44 -6.78 -5.17
N GLN A 5 35.74 -6.80 -5.49
CA GLN A 5 36.71 -7.70 -4.88
C GLN A 5 36.95 -7.37 -3.40
N LYS A 6 37.10 -6.08 -3.06
CA LYS A 6 37.18 -5.62 -1.66
C LYS A 6 35.92 -5.99 -0.89
N PHE A 7 34.74 -5.79 -1.48
CA PHE A 7 33.47 -6.19 -0.88
C PHE A 7 33.39 -7.70 -0.69
N ARG A 8 33.83 -8.52 -1.66
CA ARG A 8 33.87 -9.99 -1.52
C ARG A 8 34.71 -10.45 -0.33
N ASN A 9 35.80 -9.77 -0.03
CA ASN A 9 36.73 -10.16 1.04
C ASN A 9 36.18 -9.93 2.46
N VAL A 10 35.09 -9.18 2.62
CA VAL A 10 34.51 -8.90 3.95
C VAL A 10 33.49 -9.97 4.38
N PRO A 11 32.39 -10.24 3.65
CA PRO A 11 31.39 -11.24 4.02
C PRO A 11 31.56 -12.57 3.27
N GLY A 12 32.58 -12.73 2.41
CA GLY A 12 32.77 -13.93 1.59
C GLY A 12 31.75 -14.10 0.43
N LEU A 13 30.89 -13.10 0.22
CA LEU A 13 29.82 -13.16 -0.79
C LEU A 13 30.39 -12.98 -2.20
N VAL A 14 29.92 -13.82 -3.12
CA VAL A 14 30.30 -13.80 -4.54
C VAL A 14 29.13 -13.29 -5.37
N VAL A 15 29.39 -12.31 -6.24
CA VAL A 15 28.37 -11.77 -7.15
C VAL A 15 28.00 -12.84 -8.18
N ASN A 16 26.70 -13.06 -8.37
CA ASN A 16 26.19 -13.96 -9.39
C ASN A 16 26.08 -13.23 -10.72
N THR A 17 27.07 -13.41 -11.60
CA THR A 17 27.12 -12.78 -12.93
C THR A 17 25.96 -13.15 -13.84
N ALA A 18 25.25 -14.26 -13.58
CA ALA A 18 24.09 -14.68 -14.36
C ALA A 18 22.77 -14.03 -13.89
N LYS A 19 22.75 -13.41 -12.71
CA LYS A 19 21.59 -12.67 -12.16
C LYS A 19 21.83 -11.17 -12.07
N SER A 20 23.03 -10.71 -12.42
CA SER A 20 23.45 -9.32 -12.30
C SER A 20 23.57 -8.69 -13.67
N ASP A 21 22.73 -7.68 -13.91
CA ASP A 21 22.71 -6.90 -15.13
C ASP A 21 23.09 -5.45 -14.84
N ILE A 22 23.70 -4.78 -15.82
CA ILE A 22 24.00 -3.35 -15.76
C ILE A 22 22.89 -2.58 -16.48
N PHE A 23 22.33 -1.61 -15.77
CA PHE A 23 21.37 -0.64 -16.31
C PHE A 23 22.01 0.74 -16.37
N THR A 24 21.92 1.42 -17.50
CA THR A 24 22.48 2.76 -17.69
C THR A 24 21.43 3.71 -18.24
N ALA A 25 21.38 4.92 -17.71
CA ALA A 25 20.58 6.02 -18.23
C ALA A 25 21.53 7.17 -18.64
N GLY A 26 21.40 7.68 -19.87
CA GLY A 26 22.13 8.87 -20.34
C GLY A 26 23.60 8.69 -20.71
N ILE A 27 24.12 7.45 -20.81
CA ILE A 27 25.50 7.15 -21.21
C ILE A 27 25.57 6.84 -22.71
N GLN A 28 26.62 7.30 -23.41
CA GLN A 28 26.83 6.97 -24.83
C GLN A 28 27.21 5.49 -25.01
N ASN A 29 26.74 4.85 -26.09
CA ASN A 29 26.92 3.41 -26.31
C ASN A 29 28.40 2.96 -26.28
N ASN A 30 29.34 3.79 -26.74
CA ASN A 30 30.77 3.45 -26.76
C ASN A 30 31.38 3.30 -25.35
N GLU A 31 30.95 4.11 -24.39
CA GLU A 31 31.38 4.00 -22.99
C GLU A 31 30.73 2.80 -22.31
N LEU A 32 29.46 2.51 -22.66
CA LEU A 32 28.74 1.35 -22.17
C LEU A 32 29.43 0.04 -22.58
N ASP A 33 29.83 -0.10 -23.84
CA ASP A 33 30.51 -1.29 -24.34
C ASP A 33 31.87 -1.51 -23.63
N SER A 34 32.58 -0.42 -23.33
CA SER A 34 33.82 -0.45 -22.56
C SER A 34 33.61 -0.93 -21.11
N ILE A 35 32.48 -0.56 -20.50
CA ILE A 35 32.10 -0.99 -19.15
C ILE A 35 31.66 -2.47 -19.16
N LEU A 36 30.86 -2.89 -20.13
CA LEU A 36 30.41 -4.28 -20.28
C LEU A 36 31.60 -5.22 -20.48
N ALA A 37 32.55 -4.84 -21.33
CA ALA A 37 33.78 -5.60 -21.58
C ALA A 37 34.63 -5.80 -20.31
N ARG A 38 34.68 -4.80 -19.42
CA ARG A 38 35.43 -4.86 -18.15
C ARG A 38 34.71 -5.60 -17.03
N THR A 39 33.39 -5.57 -17.00
CA THR A 39 32.58 -6.10 -15.88
C THR A 39 32.09 -7.52 -16.11
N LYS A 40 31.97 -7.96 -17.37
CA LYS A 40 31.41 -9.26 -17.77
C LYS A 40 29.95 -9.48 -17.35
N PHE A 41 29.23 -8.42 -16.98
CA PHE A 41 27.80 -8.46 -16.75
C PHE A 41 27.05 -8.24 -18.07
N SER A 42 25.83 -8.76 -18.14
CA SER A 42 24.95 -8.52 -19.27
C SER A 42 24.37 -7.10 -19.20
N ARG A 43 24.10 -6.53 -20.37
CA ARG A 43 23.34 -5.27 -20.47
C ARG A 43 21.87 -5.59 -20.20
N GLY A 44 21.30 -4.93 -19.21
CA GLY A 44 19.87 -5.02 -18.94
C GLY A 44 19.09 -3.88 -19.61
N GLU A 45 17.86 -4.17 -20.02
CA GLU A 45 16.92 -3.20 -20.59
C GLU A 45 15.82 -2.84 -19.60
N MET A 46 15.37 -1.58 -19.64
CA MET A 46 14.23 -1.11 -18.86
C MET A 46 12.92 -1.42 -19.59
N PRO A 47 11.82 -1.74 -18.89
CA PRO A 47 11.65 -1.75 -17.43
C PRO A 47 12.12 -3.06 -16.75
N VAL A 48 12.69 -2.95 -15.55
CA VAL A 48 13.32 -4.07 -14.82
C VAL A 48 12.46 -4.52 -13.66
N ARG A 49 12.36 -5.81 -13.38
CA ARG A 49 11.62 -6.28 -12.21
C ARG A 49 12.51 -6.36 -10.99
N TYR A 50 12.15 -5.64 -9.93
CA TYR A 50 12.76 -5.79 -8.62
C TYR A 50 11.71 -6.23 -7.60
N LEU A 51 11.93 -7.38 -6.96
CA LEU A 51 11.01 -7.97 -5.97
C LEU A 51 9.55 -8.15 -6.48
N GLY A 52 9.38 -8.34 -7.79
CA GLY A 52 8.06 -8.51 -8.43
C GLY A 52 7.44 -7.22 -8.96
N ILE A 53 8.15 -6.10 -8.87
CA ILE A 53 7.67 -4.76 -9.18
C ILE A 53 8.45 -4.24 -10.39
N PRO A 54 7.78 -3.78 -11.46
CA PRO A 54 8.47 -3.12 -12.55
C PRO A 54 9.05 -1.78 -12.07
N LEU A 55 10.36 -1.63 -12.19
CA LEU A 55 11.10 -0.39 -12.10
C LEU A 55 11.15 0.19 -13.51
N SER A 56 10.46 1.30 -13.72
CA SER A 56 10.46 2.05 -14.97
C SER A 56 10.99 3.45 -14.72
N ALA A 57 11.68 4.02 -15.72
CA ALA A 57 12.07 5.43 -15.71
C ALA A 57 10.88 6.35 -16.02
N LYS A 58 9.75 5.77 -16.45
CA LYS A 58 8.46 6.45 -16.66
C LYS A 58 7.48 6.08 -15.56
N GLN A 59 6.46 6.91 -15.35
CA GLN A 59 5.39 6.64 -14.39
C GLN A 59 4.74 5.29 -14.67
N LEU A 60 4.66 4.43 -13.66
CA LEU A 60 4.06 3.10 -13.78
C LEU A 60 2.56 3.21 -14.01
N SER A 61 2.09 2.56 -15.07
CA SER A 61 0.68 2.43 -15.42
C SER A 61 0.03 1.33 -14.58
N ILE A 62 -1.28 1.39 -14.39
CA ILE A 62 -2.09 0.30 -13.80
C ILE A 62 -1.84 -1.01 -14.55
N ALA A 63 -1.61 -0.95 -15.87
CA ALA A 63 -1.29 -2.12 -16.69
C ALA A 63 0.02 -2.81 -16.31
N ASP A 64 1.00 -2.07 -15.77
CA ASP A 64 2.30 -2.61 -15.36
C ASP A 64 2.18 -3.50 -14.10
N PHE A 65 1.11 -3.32 -13.31
CA PHE A 65 0.79 -4.14 -12.15
C PHE A 65 -0.03 -5.40 -12.48
N SER A 66 -0.38 -5.63 -13.75
CA SER A 66 -1.16 -6.81 -14.19
C SER A 66 -0.62 -8.12 -13.62
N LEU A 67 0.69 -8.32 -13.64
CA LEU A 67 1.30 -9.56 -13.13
C LEU A 67 1.26 -9.70 -11.60
N LEU A 68 1.17 -8.57 -10.87
CA LEU A 68 0.91 -8.59 -9.43
C LEU A 68 -0.56 -8.98 -9.18
N VAL A 69 -1.48 -8.41 -9.96
CA VAL A 69 -2.90 -8.77 -9.93
C VAL A 69 -3.07 -10.25 -10.26
N ASP A 70 -2.45 -10.75 -11.32
CA ASP A 70 -2.46 -12.17 -11.68
C ASP A 70 -1.92 -13.07 -10.58
N ARG A 71 -0.89 -12.63 -9.83
CA ARG A 71 -0.38 -13.39 -8.67
C ARG A 71 -1.38 -13.42 -7.53
N ILE A 72 -2.02 -12.30 -7.23
CA ILE A 72 -3.06 -12.20 -6.20
C ILE A 72 -4.26 -13.07 -6.62
N GLU A 73 -4.70 -12.97 -7.86
CA GLU A 73 -5.77 -13.80 -8.43
C GLU A 73 -5.43 -15.28 -8.38
N ASN A 74 -4.21 -15.68 -8.74
CA ASN A 74 -3.77 -17.06 -8.65
C ASN A 74 -3.72 -17.57 -7.21
N CYS A 75 -3.33 -16.73 -6.24
CA CYS A 75 -3.40 -17.07 -4.82
C CYS A 75 -4.84 -17.26 -4.36
N ILE A 76 -5.76 -16.37 -4.75
CA ILE A 76 -7.18 -16.44 -4.42
C ILE A 76 -7.83 -17.68 -5.07
N CYS A 77 -7.53 -17.96 -6.33
CA CYS A 77 -8.03 -19.12 -7.08
C CYS A 77 -7.58 -20.45 -6.44
N LYS A 78 -6.38 -20.52 -5.87
CA LYS A 78 -5.90 -21.69 -5.10
C LYS A 78 -6.68 -21.91 -3.80
N TRP A 79 -7.31 -20.88 -3.24
CA TRP A 79 -8.15 -21.01 -2.05
C TRP A 79 -9.61 -21.32 -2.39
N ARG A 80 -10.05 -21.05 -3.62
CA ARG A 80 -11.38 -21.41 -4.11
C ARG A 80 -11.65 -22.92 -4.06
N THR A 81 -10.61 -23.75 -4.21
CA THR A 81 -10.71 -25.22 -4.24
C THR A 81 -10.50 -25.90 -2.89
N LYS A 82 -10.09 -25.17 -1.83
CA LYS A 82 -10.04 -25.69 -0.46
C LYS A 82 -11.37 -25.39 0.24
N PHE A 83 -11.90 -26.36 0.99
CA PHE A 83 -13.18 -26.28 1.71
C PHE A 83 -13.19 -25.18 2.80
N PHE A 84 -13.26 -23.92 2.40
CA PHE A 84 -13.45 -22.81 3.31
C PHE A 84 -14.90 -22.34 3.26
N SER A 85 -15.47 -22.08 4.44
CA SER A 85 -16.74 -21.38 4.56
C SER A 85 -16.65 -20.01 3.86
N PHE A 86 -17.81 -19.45 3.48
CA PHE A 86 -17.86 -18.10 2.88
C PHE A 86 -17.10 -17.06 3.72
N THR A 87 -17.31 -17.10 5.04
CA THR A 87 -16.59 -16.28 6.02
C THR A 87 -15.08 -16.51 6.02
N GLY A 88 -14.64 -17.77 5.95
CA GLY A 88 -13.21 -18.10 5.89
C GLY A 88 -12.53 -17.59 4.62
N ARG A 89 -13.21 -17.63 3.47
CA ARG A 89 -12.70 -17.04 2.21
C ARG A 89 -12.62 -15.52 2.27
N LEU A 90 -13.63 -14.87 2.87
CA LEU A 90 -13.67 -13.43 3.02
C LEU A 90 -12.55 -12.91 3.94
N GLU A 91 -12.30 -13.60 5.05
CA GLU A 91 -11.19 -13.26 5.96
C GLU A 91 -9.80 -13.51 5.34
N LEU A 92 -9.64 -14.56 4.52
CA LEU A 92 -8.39 -14.81 3.78
C LEU A 92 -8.11 -13.71 2.73
N ILE A 93 -9.12 -13.30 1.98
CA ILE A 93 -8.98 -12.20 1.02
C ILE A 93 -8.64 -10.91 1.76
N ARG A 94 -9.32 -10.65 2.89
CA ARG A 94 -9.05 -9.50 3.74
C ARG A 94 -7.63 -9.51 4.30
N SER A 95 -7.15 -10.64 4.82
CA SER A 95 -5.81 -10.75 5.39
C SER A 95 -4.71 -10.57 4.35
N VAL A 96 -4.97 -10.93 3.09
CA VAL A 96 -4.00 -10.83 1.99
C VAL A 96 -3.96 -9.43 1.43
N ILE A 97 -5.11 -8.78 1.26
CA ILE A 97 -5.16 -7.35 0.94
C ILE A 97 -4.45 -6.56 2.04
N GLN A 98 -4.75 -6.85 3.31
CA GLN A 98 -4.09 -6.21 4.44
C GLN A 98 -2.59 -6.51 4.51
N GLY A 99 -2.17 -7.73 4.19
CA GLY A 99 -0.75 -8.10 4.09
C GLY A 99 -0.03 -7.36 2.97
N VAL A 100 -0.68 -7.16 1.82
CA VAL A 100 -0.15 -6.36 0.71
C VAL A 100 -0.07 -4.87 1.12
N GLU A 101 -1.12 -4.34 1.76
CA GLU A 101 -1.15 -2.98 2.31
C GLU A 101 -0.07 -2.74 3.36
N CYS A 102 0.30 -3.75 4.15
CA CYS A 102 1.39 -3.67 5.13
C CYS A 102 2.79 -3.91 4.55
N PHE A 103 2.92 -4.70 3.48
CA PHE A 103 4.22 -5.02 2.85
C PHE A 103 4.82 -3.80 2.14
N TRP A 104 4.02 -3.06 1.39
CA TRP A 104 4.48 -1.90 0.63
C TRP A 104 5.13 -0.77 1.47
N PRO A 105 4.61 -0.41 2.65
CA PRO A 105 5.31 0.53 3.56
C PRO A 105 6.61 -0.01 4.17
N SER A 106 6.85 -1.33 4.15
CA SER A 106 8.04 -1.95 4.75
C SER A 106 9.25 -1.98 3.82
N LEU A 107 9.07 -1.65 2.53
CA LEU A 107 10.20 -1.54 1.60
C LEU A 107 11.04 -0.32 1.98
N PRO A 108 12.37 -0.45 2.11
CA PRO A 108 13.24 0.64 2.54
C PRO A 108 13.13 1.82 1.57
N THR A 109 12.57 2.92 2.10
CA THR A 109 12.36 4.19 1.43
C THR A 109 13.62 5.05 1.61
N SER A 110 14.47 5.10 0.58
CA SER A 110 15.71 5.91 0.53
C SER A 110 16.79 5.55 1.57
N SER A 111 18.04 5.93 1.29
CA SER A 111 19.19 5.70 2.18
C SER A 111 19.13 6.45 3.51
N ASP A 112 18.24 7.47 3.64
CA ASP A 112 18.27 8.44 4.73
C ASP A 112 16.96 8.51 5.56
N GLY A 113 16.01 7.59 5.36
CA GLY A 113 14.83 7.46 6.23
C GLY A 113 13.82 8.62 6.20
N GLY A 114 13.84 9.45 5.15
CA GLY A 114 12.87 10.53 4.91
C GLY A 114 11.70 10.13 3.99
N ASN A 115 10.59 10.87 4.08
CA ASN A 115 9.40 10.72 3.22
C ASN A 115 9.74 10.81 1.73
N LEU A 116 8.93 10.14 0.89
CA LEU A 116 9.05 10.19 -0.57
C LEU A 116 8.82 11.65 -1.05
N PRO A 117 9.71 12.22 -1.89
CA PRO A 117 9.50 13.56 -2.43
C PRO A 117 8.17 13.65 -3.17
N SER A 118 7.52 14.80 -3.06
CA SER A 118 6.26 15.08 -3.73
C SER A 118 6.43 14.96 -5.26
N LYS A 119 5.32 14.82 -6.01
CA LYS A 119 5.36 14.69 -7.48
C LYS A 119 6.09 15.88 -8.14
N GLU A 120 6.05 17.04 -7.49
CA GLU A 120 6.69 18.29 -7.94
C GLU A 120 8.22 18.28 -7.74
N GLU A 121 8.72 17.41 -6.85
CA GLU A 121 10.14 17.24 -6.54
C GLU A 121 10.76 16.02 -7.24
N GLY A 122 10.06 15.42 -8.20
CA GLY A 122 10.58 14.29 -8.99
C GLY A 122 10.46 12.91 -8.33
N GLY A 123 9.61 12.76 -7.30
CA GLY A 123 9.29 11.45 -6.73
C GLY A 123 8.43 10.58 -7.65
N LEU A 124 8.38 9.26 -7.40
CA LEU A 124 7.63 8.27 -8.20
C LEU A 124 6.10 8.52 -8.29
N GLY A 125 5.57 9.53 -7.60
CA GLY A 125 4.13 9.80 -7.54
C GLY A 125 3.34 8.72 -6.77
N ILE A 126 4.04 7.84 -6.06
CA ILE A 126 3.44 6.83 -5.19
C ILE A 126 2.99 7.55 -3.92
N ARG A 127 1.67 7.57 -3.72
CA ARG A 127 1.05 8.25 -2.57
C ARG A 127 1.45 7.56 -1.26
N HIS A 128 1.61 8.34 -0.18
CA HIS A 128 2.04 7.84 1.12
C HIS A 128 1.02 6.84 1.67
N ILE A 129 1.42 5.57 1.79
CA ILE A 129 0.50 4.47 2.03
C ILE A 129 -0.16 4.52 3.42
N GLN A 130 0.54 5.07 4.42
CA GLN A 130 -0.07 5.25 5.75
C GLN A 130 -1.18 6.31 5.70
N SER A 131 -0.96 7.41 4.97
CA SER A 131 -1.96 8.46 4.78
C SER A 131 -3.14 7.95 3.94
N TRP A 132 -2.88 7.06 2.97
CA TRP A 132 -3.93 6.32 2.25
C TRP A 132 -4.75 5.39 3.11
N ASN A 133 -4.09 4.63 3.97
CA ASN A 133 -4.76 3.71 4.87
C ASN A 133 -5.68 4.49 5.82
N VAL A 134 -5.21 5.63 6.35
CA VAL A 134 -6.04 6.55 7.15
C VAL A 134 -7.25 7.04 6.34
N ALA A 135 -7.07 7.46 5.09
CA ALA A 135 -8.17 7.90 4.23
C ALA A 135 -9.17 6.78 3.91
N LEU A 136 -8.70 5.55 3.67
CA LEU A 136 -9.54 4.37 3.43
C LEU A 136 -10.35 4.00 4.67
N LEU A 137 -9.72 3.99 5.84
CA LEU A 137 -10.38 3.72 7.10
C LEU A 137 -11.34 4.84 7.49
N ALA A 138 -11.05 6.10 7.17
CA ALA A 138 -11.99 7.20 7.30
C ALA A 138 -13.22 7.02 6.39
N ARG A 139 -13.05 6.51 5.17
CA ARG A 139 -14.19 6.12 4.31
C ARG A 139 -15.01 5.00 4.93
N VAL A 140 -14.36 3.99 5.50
CA VAL A 140 -15.05 2.89 6.19
C VAL A 140 -15.84 3.39 7.40
N LEU A 141 -15.25 4.28 8.20
CA LEU A 141 -15.92 4.96 9.31
C LEU A 141 -17.16 5.73 8.83
N TRP A 142 -17.04 6.45 7.71
CA TRP A 142 -18.15 7.18 7.10
C TRP A 142 -19.27 6.27 6.60
N ASN A 143 -18.93 5.13 6.01
CA ASN A 143 -19.91 4.15 5.55
C ASN A 143 -20.70 3.55 6.71
N ILE A 144 -20.05 3.29 7.85
CA ILE A 144 -20.72 2.85 9.08
C ILE A 144 -21.66 3.95 9.58
N HIS A 145 -21.19 5.20 9.65
CA HIS A 145 -22.00 6.34 10.09
C HIS A 145 -23.25 6.55 9.23
N ARG A 146 -23.12 6.46 7.90
CA ARG A 146 -24.23 6.59 6.95
C ARG A 146 -25.13 5.36 6.86
N LYS A 147 -24.83 4.29 7.60
CA LYS A 147 -25.50 2.98 7.48
C LYS A 147 -25.59 2.55 6.01
N ALA A 148 -24.47 2.61 5.30
CA ALA A 148 -24.38 2.23 3.90
C ALA A 148 -24.97 0.83 3.68
N ASP A 149 -25.69 0.64 2.58
CA ASP A 149 -26.44 -0.58 2.30
C ASP A 149 -25.52 -1.73 1.88
N THR A 150 -24.82 -2.27 2.87
CA THR A 150 -23.93 -3.42 2.72
C THR A 150 -24.15 -4.35 3.91
N MET A 151 -24.14 -5.66 3.66
CA MET A 151 -24.30 -6.68 4.70
C MET A 151 -23.33 -6.50 5.88
N TRP A 152 -22.10 -6.05 5.61
CA TRP A 152 -21.10 -5.82 6.64
C TRP A 152 -21.41 -4.60 7.53
N VAL A 153 -21.88 -3.49 6.95
CA VAL A 153 -22.29 -2.31 7.73
C VAL A 153 -23.55 -2.60 8.54
N GLN A 154 -24.53 -3.30 7.96
CA GLN A 154 -25.73 -3.75 8.68
C GLN A 154 -25.35 -4.64 9.86
N TRP A 155 -24.51 -5.66 9.65
CA TRP A 155 -24.03 -6.54 10.71
C TRP A 155 -23.27 -5.82 11.82
N ILE A 156 -22.41 -4.85 11.50
CA ILE A 156 -21.72 -4.03 12.52
C ILE A 156 -22.73 -3.24 13.35
N ASN A 157 -23.72 -2.63 12.70
CA ASN A 157 -24.75 -1.86 13.38
C ASN A 157 -25.57 -2.72 14.34
N ASP A 158 -25.91 -3.94 13.92
CA ASP A 158 -26.77 -4.84 14.70
C ASP A 158 -26.01 -5.57 15.82
N VAL A 159 -24.77 -5.99 15.58
CA VAL A 159 -24.00 -6.82 16.53
C VAL A 159 -23.18 -5.99 17.51
N TYR A 160 -22.44 -4.99 17.01
CA TYR A 160 -21.50 -4.20 17.82
C TYR A 160 -22.11 -2.91 18.34
N LEU A 161 -22.71 -2.11 17.44
CA LEU A 161 -23.20 -0.78 17.80
C LEU A 161 -24.53 -0.85 18.54
N ARG A 162 -25.41 -1.79 18.19
CA ARG A 162 -26.73 -2.02 18.84
C ARG A 162 -27.55 -0.73 18.97
N GLY A 163 -27.53 0.11 17.93
CA GLY A 163 -28.23 1.39 17.90
C GLY A 163 -27.43 2.60 18.41
N ILE A 164 -26.23 2.40 18.97
CA ILE A 164 -25.31 3.48 19.34
C ILE A 164 -24.60 4.01 18.08
N SER A 165 -24.34 5.31 18.04
CA SER A 165 -23.53 5.89 16.97
C SER A 165 -22.08 5.39 17.05
N ILE A 166 -21.45 5.13 15.91
CA ILE A 166 -20.02 4.77 15.85
C ILE A 166 -19.12 5.85 16.48
N TRP A 167 -19.59 7.09 16.58
CA TRP A 167 -18.88 8.22 17.18
C TRP A 167 -18.92 8.24 18.70
N ASP A 168 -19.88 7.55 19.30
CA ASP A 168 -20.07 7.46 20.76
C ASP A 168 -19.73 6.05 21.29
N TRP A 169 -19.41 5.11 20.38
CA TRP A 169 -19.16 3.72 20.69
C TRP A 169 -17.70 3.49 21.11
N GLN A 170 -17.49 2.64 22.12
CA GLN A 170 -16.15 2.24 22.56
C GLN A 170 -15.92 0.72 22.39
N PRO A 171 -14.73 0.33 21.91
CA PRO A 171 -14.40 -1.07 21.67
C PRO A 171 -14.02 -1.78 22.97
N ASN A 172 -14.43 -3.04 23.10
CA ASN A 172 -13.95 -3.95 24.13
C ASN A 172 -12.58 -4.53 23.76
N LYS A 173 -11.81 -4.97 24.77
CA LYS A 173 -10.49 -5.61 24.56
C LYS A 173 -10.52 -6.86 23.68
N GLY A 174 -11.69 -7.51 23.53
CA GLY A 174 -11.90 -8.69 22.68
C GLY A 174 -12.46 -8.39 21.29
N ASP A 175 -12.74 -7.12 20.95
CA ASP A 175 -13.29 -6.75 19.65
C ASP A 175 -12.24 -6.84 18.55
N SER A 176 -12.71 -6.95 17.30
CA SER A 176 -11.85 -7.05 16.12
C SER A 176 -10.78 -5.94 16.09
N PRO A 177 -9.51 -6.25 15.78
CA PRO A 177 -8.45 -5.26 15.63
C PRO A 177 -8.79 -4.13 14.65
N LEU A 178 -9.64 -4.41 13.66
CA LEU A 178 -10.12 -3.39 12.72
C LEU A 178 -11.06 -2.37 13.40
N LEU A 179 -11.94 -2.81 14.30
CA LEU A 179 -12.80 -1.90 15.07
C LEU A 179 -11.95 -1.04 16.02
N GLN A 180 -10.92 -1.63 16.62
CA GLN A 180 -9.96 -0.88 17.43
C GLN A 180 -9.26 0.21 16.60
N ARG A 181 -8.83 -0.10 15.36
CA ARG A 181 -8.24 0.90 14.47
C ARG A 181 -9.23 1.94 13.95
N LEU A 182 -10.49 1.58 13.72
CA LEU A 182 -11.52 2.55 13.35
C LEU A 182 -11.76 3.57 14.47
N VAL A 183 -11.74 3.13 15.73
CA VAL A 183 -11.88 4.02 16.89
C VAL A 183 -10.67 4.93 17.07
N GLU A 184 -9.47 4.42 16.81
CA GLU A 184 -8.26 5.26 16.82
C GLU A 184 -8.32 6.35 15.74
N ILE A 185 -8.79 6.01 14.54
CA ILE A 185 -8.96 6.98 13.46
C ILE A 185 -10.08 7.95 13.76
N HIS A 186 -11.20 7.46 14.31
CA HIS A 186 -12.24 8.30 14.87
C HIS A 186 -11.66 9.33 15.85
N ASN A 187 -10.84 8.91 16.82
CA ASN A 187 -10.23 9.81 17.79
C ASN A 187 -9.30 10.81 17.12
N ARG A 188 -8.49 10.38 16.15
CA ARG A 188 -7.62 11.28 15.37
C ARG A 188 -8.43 12.33 14.60
N VAL A 189 -9.53 11.92 13.99
CA VAL A 189 -10.45 12.80 13.24
C VAL A 189 -11.14 13.79 14.19
N VAL A 190 -11.63 13.33 15.34
CA VAL A 190 -12.28 14.18 16.35
C VAL A 190 -11.29 15.19 16.93
N ILE A 191 -10.04 14.77 17.21
CA ILE A 191 -8.98 15.68 17.66
C ILE A 191 -8.66 16.72 16.58
N ALA A 192 -8.57 16.31 15.32
CA ALA A 192 -8.28 17.23 14.20
C ALA A 192 -9.38 18.29 13.98
N PHE A 193 -10.65 17.94 14.22
CA PHE A 193 -11.80 18.83 14.02
C PHE A 193 -12.41 19.39 15.31
N GLY A 194 -11.83 19.07 16.47
CA GLY A 194 -12.25 19.53 17.79
C GLY A 194 -13.52 18.89 18.36
N SER A 195 -14.44 18.36 17.54
CA SER A 195 -15.63 17.65 18.02
C SER A 195 -16.16 16.63 17.01
N SER A 196 -16.90 15.62 17.49
CA SER A 196 -17.54 14.62 16.62
C SER A 196 -18.53 15.25 15.64
N LYS A 197 -19.27 16.30 16.05
CA LYS A 197 -20.20 17.02 15.15
C LYS A 197 -19.46 17.78 14.05
N ALA A 198 -18.37 18.47 14.38
CA ALA A 198 -17.56 19.18 13.39
C ALA A 198 -16.86 18.22 12.42
N ALA A 199 -16.39 17.07 12.91
CA ALA A 199 -15.83 16.00 12.09
C ALA A 199 -16.85 15.48 11.07
N ILE A 200 -18.08 15.16 11.52
CA ILE A 200 -19.15 14.69 10.64
C ILE A 200 -19.47 15.73 9.58
N GLN A 201 -19.59 17.01 9.96
CA GLN A 201 -19.88 18.09 9.02
C GLN A 201 -18.77 18.25 7.97
N ARG A 202 -17.50 18.12 8.38
CA ARG A 202 -16.37 18.22 7.46
C ARG A 202 -16.31 17.05 6.49
N MET A 203 -16.51 15.84 7.00
CA MET A 203 -16.54 14.61 6.19
C MET A 203 -17.75 14.58 5.25
N ALA A 204 -18.89 15.14 5.66
CA ALA A 204 -20.05 15.32 4.78
C ALA A 204 -19.71 16.18 3.56
N GLY A 205 -18.90 17.22 3.73
CA GLY A 205 -18.41 18.06 2.63
C GLY A 205 -17.44 17.36 1.67
N TRP A 206 -16.92 16.19 2.03
CA TRP A 206 -16.10 15.33 1.17
C TRP A 206 -16.89 14.13 0.61
N SER A 207 -18.18 14.04 0.92
CA SER A 207 -19.01 12.91 0.53
C SER A 207 -19.90 13.24 -0.66
N ASP A 208 -19.95 12.30 -1.60
CA ASP A 208 -20.77 12.32 -2.79
C ASP A 208 -21.87 11.24 -2.71
N ILE A 209 -22.67 11.12 -3.78
CA ILE A 209 -23.76 10.14 -3.90
C ILE A 209 -23.26 8.69 -3.65
N GLN A 210 -21.99 8.40 -3.97
CA GLN A 210 -21.37 7.08 -3.82
C GLN A 210 -20.65 6.85 -2.47
N GLY A 211 -20.54 7.87 -1.61
CA GLY A 211 -19.83 7.78 -0.31
C GLY A 211 -18.71 8.80 -0.16
N LEU A 212 -17.81 8.59 0.81
CA LEU A 212 -16.70 9.51 1.07
C LEU A 212 -15.62 9.43 -0.02
N GLU A 213 -15.24 10.57 -0.58
CA GLU A 213 -14.12 10.64 -1.53
C GLU A 213 -12.78 10.45 -0.81
N THR A 214 -12.12 9.32 -1.08
CA THR A 214 -10.83 8.97 -0.44
C THR A 214 -9.70 9.91 -0.84
N SER A 215 -9.77 10.54 -2.02
CA SER A 215 -8.75 11.49 -2.47
C SER A 215 -8.77 12.78 -1.64
N LYS A 216 -9.95 13.35 -1.35
CA LYS A 216 -10.08 14.55 -0.50
C LYS A 216 -9.66 14.26 0.94
N ALA A 217 -10.02 13.09 1.46
CA ALA A 217 -9.57 12.65 2.79
C ALA A 217 -8.04 12.45 2.82
N TYR A 218 -7.46 11.89 1.76
CA TYR A 218 -6.01 11.70 1.64
C TYR A 218 -5.25 13.03 1.64
N GLU A 219 -5.68 14.02 0.86
CA GLU A 219 -5.03 15.34 0.81
C GLU A 219 -5.01 16.04 2.16
N TYR A 220 -6.00 15.77 3.02
CA TYR A 220 -6.07 16.39 4.34
C TYR A 220 -5.23 15.68 5.41
N PHE A 221 -5.08 14.35 5.32
CA PHE A 221 -4.29 13.55 6.27
C PHE A 221 -2.85 13.29 5.81
N SER A 222 -2.47 13.80 4.63
CA SER A 222 -1.10 13.77 4.10
C SER A 222 -0.29 14.97 4.56
#